data_AF-A0A8J6NT25-F1
#
_entry.id   AF-A0A8J6NT25-F1
#
_cell.length_a   1.000
_cell.length_b   1.000
_cell.length_c   1.000
_cell.angle_alpha   90.00
_cell.angle_beta   90.00
_cell.angle_gamma   90.00
#
_symmetry.space_group_name_H-M   'P 1'
#
loop_
_entity.id
_entity.type
_entity.pdbx_description
1 polymer ?
#
loop_
_entity_poly.entity_id
_entity_poly.type
_entity_poly.pdbx_seq_one_letter_code
_entity_poly.pdbx_strand_id
1 'polypeptide(L)'
;MNKIYPTNLVRNLTGVTLNQLKYWVRINLVSPGRDGKFSFYSFKDIVKLRVLVALRKKGLSLQKVREGIRNLTKMLPDEEPLSRLVIYTDGMDMIVVEKGKYFSAITRQQYFRFDTEQIRAEIIKLQKTNSFSQKQGMFLGIKK
;
A
#
# COMPACT_ATOMS: atom_id res chain seq x y z
N MET A 1 -5.28 -15.23 24.74
CA MET A 1 -4.62 -16.39 24.10
C MET A 1 -4.38 -16.08 22.63
N ASN A 2 -3.12 -16.12 22.17
CA ASN A 2 -2.82 -15.93 20.76
C ASN A 2 -3.24 -17.21 20.01
N LYS A 3 -4.30 -17.15 19.20
CA LYS A 3 -4.82 -18.33 18.49
C LYS A 3 -3.78 -18.80 17.45
N ILE A 4 -3.47 -20.09 17.49
CA ILE A 4 -2.57 -20.76 16.54
C ILE A 4 -3.38 -21.61 15.56
N TYR A 5 -2.95 -21.64 14.30
CA TYR A 5 -3.68 -22.27 13.21
C TYR A 5 -2.81 -23.34 12.52
N PRO A 6 -3.31 -24.57 12.34
CA PRO A 6 -2.53 -25.65 11.71
C PRO A 6 -2.44 -25.47 10.19
N THR A 7 -1.40 -26.06 9.59
CA THR A 7 -1.10 -25.97 8.16
C THR A 7 -2.30 -26.31 7.23
N ASN A 8 -3.10 -27.31 7.56
CA ASN A 8 -4.26 -27.72 6.77
C ASN A 8 -5.33 -26.61 6.70
N LEU A 9 -5.66 -25.99 7.83
CA LEU A 9 -6.59 -24.87 7.91
C LEU A 9 -6.08 -23.68 7.10
N VAL A 10 -4.79 -23.33 7.26
CA VAL A 10 -4.18 -22.23 6.51
C VAL A 10 -4.24 -22.46 5.01
N ARG A 11 -3.94 -23.67 4.55
CA ARG A 11 -4.02 -24.02 3.12
C ARG A 11 -5.45 -23.91 2.59
N ASN A 12 -6.43 -24.41 3.32
CA ASN A 12 -7.83 -24.34 2.91
C ASN A 12 -8.33 -22.89 2.83
N LEU A 13 -7.97 -22.04 3.80
CA LEU A 13 -8.39 -20.64 3.82
C LEU A 13 -7.70 -19.76 2.76
N THR A 14 -6.45 -20.05 2.43
CA THR A 14 -5.63 -19.19 1.56
C THR A 14 -5.53 -19.70 0.13
N GLY A 15 -5.85 -20.97 -0.11
CA GLY A 15 -5.65 -21.65 -1.40
C GLY A 15 -4.17 -21.93 -1.73
N VAL A 16 -3.25 -21.71 -0.78
CA VAL A 16 -1.82 -21.96 -1.00
C VAL A 16 -1.53 -23.46 -1.09
N THR A 17 -0.74 -23.86 -2.08
CA THR A 17 -0.24 -25.25 -2.16
C THR A 17 0.79 -25.51 -1.06
N LEU A 18 0.99 -26.78 -0.70
CA LEU A 18 2.00 -27.16 0.29
C LEU A 18 3.42 -26.72 -0.14
N ASN A 19 3.73 -26.83 -1.44
CA ASN A 19 5.04 -26.46 -1.98
C ASN A 19 5.25 -24.94 -1.96
N GLN A 20 4.23 -24.15 -2.33
CA GLN A 20 4.31 -22.69 -2.19
C GLN A 20 4.53 -22.29 -0.73
N LEU A 21 3.78 -22.89 0.20
CA LEU A 21 3.92 -22.59 1.62
C LEU A 21 5.31 -22.95 2.15
N LYS A 22 5.82 -24.16 1.85
CA LYS A 22 7.18 -24.59 2.20
C LYS A 22 8.23 -23.64 1.60
N TYR A 23 8.06 -23.26 0.34
CA TYR A 23 8.97 -22.34 -0.33
C TYR A 23 8.97 -20.96 0.32
N TRP A 24 7.80 -20.39 0.61
CA TRP A 24 7.65 -19.09 1.26
C TRP A 24 8.20 -19.08 2.69
N VAL A 25 8.10 -20.19 3.41
CA VAL A 25 8.79 -20.39 4.69
C VAL A 25 10.30 -20.41 4.51
N ARG A 26 10.81 -21.15 3.53
CA ARG A 26 12.25 -21.25 3.24
C ARG A 26 12.90 -19.89 2.92
N ILE A 27 12.16 -18.98 2.29
CA ILE A 27 12.65 -17.63 1.97
C ILE A 27 12.26 -16.57 3.02
N ASN A 28 11.84 -16.99 4.23
CA ASN A 28 11.45 -16.13 5.35
C ASN A 28 10.33 -15.12 5.03
N LEU A 29 9.45 -15.44 4.09
CA LEU A 29 8.30 -14.60 3.77
C LEU A 29 7.16 -14.83 4.77
N VAL A 30 7.07 -16.05 5.30
CA VAL A 30 6.16 -16.46 6.39
C VAL A 30 6.96 -17.28 7.39
N SER A 31 6.78 -17.04 8.69
CA SER A 31 7.59 -17.65 9.74
C SER A 31 6.67 -18.34 10.76
N PRO A 32 6.20 -19.57 10.49
CA PRO A 32 5.36 -20.30 11.42
C PRO A 32 6.15 -20.69 12.67
N GLY A 33 5.44 -20.79 13.80
CA GLY A 33 5.92 -21.54 14.96
C GLY A 33 5.98 -23.03 14.64
N ARG A 34 6.85 -23.76 15.34
CA ARG A 34 6.98 -25.23 15.19
C ARG A 34 6.86 -25.91 16.53
N ASP A 35 6.16 -27.04 16.53
CA ASP A 35 6.17 -28.02 17.63
C ASP A 35 6.38 -29.41 17.02
N GLY A 36 7.57 -29.96 17.22
CA GLY A 36 8.05 -31.16 16.54
C GLY A 36 7.93 -31.06 15.01
N LYS A 37 7.09 -31.93 14.42
CA LYS A 37 6.84 -31.98 12.97
C LYS A 37 5.72 -31.03 12.52
N PHE A 38 5.00 -30.42 13.45
CA PHE A 38 3.85 -29.57 13.16
C PHE A 38 4.25 -28.11 13.06
N SER A 39 3.63 -27.39 12.12
CA SER A 39 3.79 -25.95 11.95
C SER A 39 2.48 -25.25 12.29
N PHE A 40 2.59 -24.14 13.00
CA PHE A 40 1.48 -23.34 13.48
C PHE A 40 1.65 -21.89 13.02
N TYR A 41 0.54 -21.33 12.57
CA TYR A 41 0.49 -19.99 11.99
C TYR A 41 -0.33 -19.09 12.89
N SER A 42 0.05 -17.81 12.96
CA SER A 42 -0.77 -16.78 13.58
C SER A 42 -1.84 -16.27 12.61
N PHE A 43 -2.81 -15.51 13.11
CA PHE A 43 -3.74 -14.77 12.24
C PHE A 43 -3.00 -13.81 11.29
N LYS A 44 -1.92 -13.18 11.78
CA LYS A 44 -1.04 -12.30 10.99
C LYS A 44 -0.40 -13.04 9.82
N ASP A 45 -0.01 -14.29 10.00
CA ASP A 45 0.52 -15.12 8.92
C ASP A 45 -0.54 -15.45 7.86
N ILE A 46 -1.78 -15.76 8.28
CA ILE A 46 -2.89 -16.01 7.37
C ILE A 46 -3.19 -14.77 6.52
N VAL A 47 -3.26 -13.59 7.15
CA VAL A 47 -3.46 -12.31 6.42
C VAL A 47 -2.33 -12.09 5.41
N LYS A 48 -1.07 -12.26 5.84
CA LYS A 48 0.10 -12.10 4.97
C LYS A 48 0.05 -13.06 3.77
N LEU A 49 -0.34 -14.32 4.01
CA LEU A 49 -0.52 -15.32 2.96
C LEU A 49 -1.64 -14.94 1.97
N ARG A 50 -2.78 -14.42 2.45
CA ARG A 50 -3.85 -13.96 1.56
C ARG A 50 -3.40 -12.81 0.66
N VAL A 51 -2.70 -11.82 1.22
CA VAL A 51 -2.13 -10.71 0.45
C VAL A 51 -1.14 -11.23 -0.59
N LEU A 52 -0.22 -12.10 -0.18
CA LEU A 52 0.77 -12.70 -1.07
C LEU A 52 0.13 -13.47 -2.23
N VAL A 53 -0.87 -14.32 -1.95
CA VAL A 53 -1.61 -15.07 -2.97
C VAL A 53 -2.34 -14.10 -3.92
N ALA A 54 -3.01 -13.08 -3.40
CA ALA A 54 -3.74 -12.11 -4.22
C ALA A 54 -2.81 -11.34 -5.17
N LEU A 55 -1.69 -10.83 -4.66
CA LEU A 55 -0.69 -10.11 -5.45
C LEU A 55 -0.07 -11.01 -6.54
N ARG A 56 0.29 -12.25 -6.18
CA ARG A 56 0.84 -13.23 -7.13
C ARG A 56 -0.17 -13.60 -8.20
N LYS A 57 -1.45 -13.77 -7.85
CA LYS A 57 -2.54 -14.08 -8.80
C LYS A 57 -2.74 -12.95 -9.81
N LYS A 58 -2.41 -11.71 -9.45
CA LYS A 58 -2.46 -10.53 -10.32
C LYS A 58 -1.16 -10.29 -11.12
N GLY A 59 -0.22 -11.23 -11.09
CA GLY A 59 0.98 -11.20 -11.93
C GLY A 59 2.21 -10.56 -11.27
N LEU A 60 2.09 -9.99 -10.06
CA LEU A 60 3.23 -9.37 -9.40
C LEU A 60 4.30 -10.42 -9.07
N SER A 61 5.57 -10.16 -9.41
CA SER A 61 6.65 -11.11 -9.17
C SER A 61 6.87 -11.33 -7.67
N LEU A 62 7.28 -12.53 -7.26
CA LEU A 62 7.53 -12.81 -5.84
C LEU A 62 8.64 -11.92 -5.25
N GLN A 63 9.60 -11.53 -6.08
CA GLN A 63 10.66 -10.60 -5.72
C GLN A 63 10.07 -9.21 -5.38
N LYS A 64 9.19 -8.69 -6.25
CA LYS A 64 8.51 -7.42 -6.04
C LYS A 64 7.62 -7.44 -4.80
N VAL A 65 6.88 -8.53 -4.56
CA VAL A 65 6.09 -8.67 -3.33
C VAL A 65 6.97 -8.65 -2.08
N ARG A 66 8.10 -9.37 -2.11
CA ARG A 66 9.05 -9.42 -0.97
C ARG A 66 9.64 -8.05 -0.69
N GLU A 67 10.08 -7.35 -1.74
CA GLU A 67 10.62 -6.00 -1.64
C GLU A 67 9.59 -5.03 -1.08
N GLY A 68 8.38 -5.06 -1.62
CA GLY A 68 7.26 -4.25 -1.17
C GLY A 68 6.91 -4.46 0.31
N ILE A 69 6.73 -5.72 0.75
CA ILE A 69 6.43 -6.04 2.16
C ILE A 69 7.56 -5.56 3.08
N ARG A 70 8.83 -5.79 2.69
CA ARG A 70 10.00 -5.34 3.45
C ARG A 70 10.03 -3.83 3.61
N ASN A 71 9.70 -3.09 2.55
CA ASN A 71 9.68 -1.65 2.56
C ASN A 71 8.53 -1.10 3.41
N LEU A 72 7.33 -1.67 3.31
CA LEU A 72 6.19 -1.31 4.16
C LEU A 72 6.51 -1.48 5.64
N THR A 73 7.13 -2.61 6.00
CA THR A 73 7.54 -2.87 7.39
C THR A 73 8.54 -1.82 7.92
N LYS A 74 9.33 -1.18 7.04
CA LYS A 74 10.26 -0.11 7.43
C LYS A 74 9.63 1.28 7.46
N MET A 75 8.61 1.51 6.63
CA MET A 75 7.96 2.81 6.48
C MET A 75 6.86 3.04 7.52
N LEU A 76 6.18 1.97 7.94
CA LEU A 76 5.08 2.06 8.88
C LEU A 76 5.61 1.85 10.31
N PRO A 77 5.34 2.78 11.24
CA PRO A 77 5.64 2.56 12.66
C PRO A 77 4.82 1.36 13.11
N ASP A 78 5.48 0.35 13.67
CA ASP A 78 4.94 -1.00 13.85
C ASP A 78 3.50 -1.07 14.41
N GLU A 79 2.80 -2.12 13.97
CA GLU A 79 1.41 -2.52 14.26
C GLU A 79 0.28 -2.03 13.36
N GLU A 80 0.54 -1.42 12.20
CA GLU A 80 -0.45 -1.51 11.12
C GLU A 80 -0.27 -2.84 10.40
N PRO A 81 -1.15 -3.84 10.63
CA PRO A 81 -1.05 -5.07 9.89
C PRO A 81 -1.39 -4.74 8.43
N LEU A 82 -0.79 -5.47 7.49
CA LEU A 82 -1.15 -5.42 6.07
C LEU A 82 -2.68 -5.51 5.82
N SER A 83 -3.45 -5.97 6.80
CA SER A 83 -4.92 -5.98 6.78
C SER A 83 -5.58 -4.60 6.76
N ARG A 84 -4.92 -3.53 7.21
CA ARG A 84 -5.48 -2.16 7.20
C ARG A 84 -5.15 -1.41 5.91
N LEU A 85 -4.11 -1.84 5.20
CA LEU A 85 -3.67 -1.20 3.98
C LEU A 85 -4.56 -1.61 2.82
N VAL A 86 -4.97 -0.64 2.00
CA VAL A 86 -5.57 -0.93 0.71
C VAL A 86 -4.42 -1.08 -0.29
N ILE A 87 -4.23 -2.31 -0.79
CA ILE A 87 -3.14 -2.65 -1.70
C ILE A 87 -3.72 -2.92 -3.10
N TYR A 88 -3.19 -2.21 -4.09
CA TYR A 88 -3.50 -2.38 -5.51
C TYR A 88 -2.26 -2.89 -6.25
N THR A 89 -2.49 -3.65 -7.32
CA THR A 89 -1.42 -4.05 -8.24
C THR A 89 -2.00 -4.28 -9.62
N ASP A 90 -1.24 -3.86 -10.63
CA ASP A 90 -1.41 -4.17 -12.05
C ASP A 90 -0.44 -5.30 -12.50
N GLY A 91 0.27 -5.92 -11.56
CA GLY A 91 1.32 -6.89 -11.81
C GLY A 91 2.71 -6.28 -12.04
N MET A 92 2.80 -4.96 -12.24
CA MET A 92 4.06 -4.23 -12.37
C MET A 92 4.46 -3.56 -11.05
N ASP A 93 3.53 -2.95 -10.32
CA ASP A 93 3.81 -2.31 -9.05
C ASP A 93 2.90 -2.78 -7.91
N MET A 94 3.29 -2.52 -6.68
CA MET A 94 2.51 -2.70 -5.46
C MET A 94 2.18 -1.33 -4.87
N ILE A 95 1.00 -0.82 -5.21
CA ILE A 95 0.52 0.50 -4.81
C ILE A 95 -0.21 0.36 -3.48
N VAL A 96 0.13 1.20 -2.52
CA VAL A 96 -0.49 1.23 -1.19
C VAL A 96 -1.18 2.55 -0.97
N VAL A 97 -2.37 2.50 -0.38
CA VAL A 97 -3.13 3.67 0.06
C VAL A 97 -3.12 3.72 1.57
N GLU A 98 -2.61 4.83 2.11
CA GLU A 98 -2.57 5.11 3.54
C GLU A 98 -2.97 6.57 3.77
N LYS A 99 -4.01 6.81 4.59
CA LYS A 99 -4.48 8.16 4.94
C LYS A 99 -4.69 9.07 3.70
N GLY A 100 -5.22 8.51 2.62
CA GLY A 100 -5.47 9.21 1.35
C GLY A 100 -4.26 9.43 0.45
N LYS A 101 -3.05 9.02 0.88
CA LYS A 101 -1.82 9.08 0.07
C LYS A 101 -1.58 7.75 -0.63
N TYR A 102 -1.18 7.84 -1.88
CA TYR A 102 -0.82 6.69 -2.71
C TYR A 102 0.68 6.63 -2.83
N PHE A 103 1.29 5.48 -2.62
CA PHE A 103 2.73 5.30 -2.83
C PHE A 103 3.05 3.91 -3.34
N SER A 104 4.14 3.79 -4.10
CA SER A 104 4.70 2.51 -4.48
C SER A 104 5.43 1.94 -3.28
N ALA A 105 5.00 0.77 -2.81
CA ALA A 105 5.72 0.06 -1.77
C ALA A 105 7.07 -0.50 -2.27
N ILE A 106 7.26 -0.61 -3.59
CA ILE A 106 8.52 -1.09 -4.18
C ILE A 106 9.54 0.04 -4.23
N THR A 107 9.21 1.15 -4.88
CA THR A 107 10.15 2.28 -5.07
C THR A 107 10.15 3.27 -3.90
N ARG A 108 9.15 3.19 -3.02
CA ARG A 108 8.87 4.15 -1.93
C ARG A 108 8.52 5.55 -2.41
N GLN A 109 8.23 5.70 -3.70
CA GLN A 109 7.83 6.98 -4.27
C GLN A 109 6.34 7.20 -4.06
N GLN A 110 5.97 8.43 -3.72
CA GLN A 110 4.57 8.83 -3.64
C GLN A 110 4.03 9.06 -5.05
N TYR A 111 2.81 8.60 -5.30
CA TYR A 111 2.04 8.98 -6.48
C TYR A 111 1.33 10.30 -6.21
N PHE A 112 1.37 11.20 -7.18
CA PHE A 112 0.59 12.43 -7.14
C PHE A 112 -0.85 12.15 -7.54
N ARG A 113 -1.78 12.58 -6.68
CA ARG A 113 -3.18 12.68 -7.03
C ARG A 113 -3.46 14.12 -7.45
N PHE A 114 -3.85 14.31 -8.70
CA PHE A 114 -4.30 15.61 -9.18
C PHE A 114 -5.82 15.71 -9.04
N ASP A 115 -6.29 16.73 -8.32
CA ASP A 115 -7.71 17.08 -8.25
C ASP A 115 -7.97 18.24 -9.20
N THR A 116 -8.62 17.92 -10.33
CA THR A 116 -8.88 18.90 -11.40
C THR A 116 -9.82 20.02 -10.96
N GLU A 117 -10.73 19.75 -10.02
CA GLU A 117 -11.68 20.75 -9.54
C GLU A 117 -11.01 21.71 -8.56
N GLN A 118 -10.10 21.20 -7.73
CA GLN A 118 -9.24 22.05 -6.93
C GLN A 118 -8.37 22.96 -7.81
N ILE A 119 -7.76 22.41 -8.86
CA ILE A 119 -6.96 23.18 -9.83
C ILE A 119 -7.84 24.25 -10.50
N ARG A 120 -9.06 23.90 -10.92
CA ARG A 120 -10.03 24.85 -11.53
C ARG A 120 -10.39 25.98 -10.57
N ALA A 121 -10.69 25.66 -9.31
CA ALA A 121 -11.02 26.65 -8.29
C ALA A 121 -9.85 27.60 -8.01
N GLU A 122 -8.63 27.08 -7.98
CA GLU A 122 -7.40 27.87 -7.83
C GLU A 122 -7.21 28.83 -9.00
N ILE A 123 -7.40 28.36 -10.24
CA ILE A 123 -7.34 29.22 -11.44
C ILE A 123 -8.34 30.38 -11.33
N ILE A 124 -9.60 30.09 -10.98
CA ILE A 124 -10.65 31.11 -10.84
C ILE A 124 -10.27 32.13 -9.75
N LYS A 125 -9.72 31.67 -8.63
CA LYS A 125 -9.28 32.53 -7.53
C LYS A 125 -8.14 33.46 -7.97
N LEU A 126 -7.12 32.92 -8.63
CA LEU A 126 -5.97 33.69 -9.11
C LEU A 126 -6.38 34.72 -10.17
N GLN A 127 -7.30 34.37 -11.07
CA GLN A 127 -7.86 35.31 -12.05
C GLN A 127 -8.60 36.47 -11.39
N LYS A 128 -9.40 36.21 -10.34
CA LYS A 128 -10.10 37.25 -9.57
C LYS A 128 -9.13 38.18 -8.83
N THR A 129 -8.08 37.63 -8.21
CA THR A 129 -7.06 38.43 -7.52
C THR A 129 -6.31 39.36 -8.47
N ASN A 130 -5.90 38.87 -9.65
CA ASN A 130 -5.20 39.69 -10.64
C ASN A 130 -6.08 40.81 -11.22
N SER A 131 -7.36 40.53 -11.45
CA SER A 131 -8.29 41.55 -11.97
C SER A 131 -8.64 42.63 -10.93
N PHE A 132 -8.58 42.31 -9.62
CA PHE A 132 -8.65 43.30 -8.55
C PHE A 132 -7.39 44.19 -8.47
N SER A 133 -6.19 43.60 -8.53
CA SER A 133 -4.93 44.35 -8.49
C SER A 133 -4.74 45.28 -9.69
N GLN A 134 -5.13 44.84 -10.90
CA GLN A 134 -5.08 45.69 -12.10
C GLN A 134 -6.06 46.88 -12.04
N LYS A 135 -7.27 46.68 -11.49
CA LYS A 135 -8.22 47.77 -11.29
C LYS A 135 -7.70 48.78 -10.26
N GLN A 136 -7.18 48.32 -9.12
CA GLN A 136 -6.70 49.20 -8.05
C GLN A 136 -5.45 50.01 -8.44
N GLY A 137 -4.54 49.43 -9.25
CA GLY A 137 -3.42 50.16 -9.85
C GLY A 137 -3.83 51.24 -10.84
N MET A 138 -4.88 51.02 -11.64
CA MET A 138 -5.44 52.05 -12.53
C MET A 138 -6.09 53.21 -11.77
N PHE A 139 -6.78 52.95 -10.65
CA PHE A 139 -7.41 54.01 -9.85
C PHE A 139 -6.40 54.90 -9.09
N LEU A 140 -5.23 54.37 -8.72
CA LEU A 140 -4.18 55.14 -8.03
C LEU A 140 -3.30 55.98 -8.97
N GLY A 141 -3.34 55.72 -10.29
CA GLY A 141 -2.56 56.46 -11.30
C GLY A 141 -3.20 57.75 -11.84
N ILE A 142 -4.38 58.16 -11.35
CA ILE A 142 -5.16 59.30 -11.90
C ILE A 142 -5.04 60.58 -11.05
N LYS A 143 -4.28 60.60 -9.95
CA LYS A 143 -4.02 61.85 -9.22
C LYS A 143 -2.85 62.63 -9.86
N LYS A 144 -3.16 63.39 -10.92
CA LYS A 144 -2.42 64.62 -11.27
C LYS A 144 -3.07 65.82 -10.60
#